data_AF-A0A7S4MJX3-F1
#
_entry.id   AF-A0A7S4MJX3-F1
#
_cell.length_a   1.000
_cell.length_b   1.000
_cell.length_c   1.000
_cell.angle_alpha   90.00
_cell.angle_beta   90.00
_cell.angle_gamma   90.00
#
_symmetry.space_group_name_H-M   'P 1'
#
loop_
_entity.id
_entity.type
_entity.pdbx_description
1 polymer ?
#
loop_
_entity_poly.entity_id
_entity_poly.type
_entity_poly.pdbx_seq_one_letter_code
_entity_poly.pdbx_strand_id
1 'polypeptide(L)'
;GDFTAAAAAYSALLSAAQPEKPSSLLSNRAACYLALADYAACEADCDAALGSSELPARGRIKLLLRRCEARRRSGRAGCFHFACEDLAAAKALPQDEATTAMIAAAEAQLNDEMMGVPPATT
;
A
#
# COMPACT_ATOMS: atom_id res chain seq x y z
N GLY A 1 -0.51 -17.72 -3.25
CA GLY A 1 -1.28 -17.94 -2.01
C GLY A 1 -2.73 -17.60 -2.29
N ASP A 2 -3.66 -18.17 -1.54
CA ASP A 2 -5.09 -17.84 -1.67
C ASP A 2 -5.36 -16.48 -0.98
N PHE A 3 -5.29 -15.40 -1.77
CA PHE A 3 -5.47 -14.04 -1.28
C PHE A 3 -6.95 -13.70 -1.02
N THR A 4 -7.89 -14.39 -1.66
CA THR A 4 -9.33 -14.15 -1.45
C THR A 4 -9.77 -14.70 -0.10
N ALA A 5 -9.36 -15.93 0.25
CA ALA A 5 -9.60 -16.51 1.56
C ALA A 5 -8.96 -15.68 2.67
N ALA A 6 -7.73 -15.19 2.46
CA ALA A 6 -7.04 -14.32 3.41
C ALA A 6 -7.77 -12.98 3.61
N ALA A 7 -8.22 -12.33 2.53
CA ALA A 7 -8.99 -11.09 2.62
C ALA A 7 -10.32 -11.27 3.38
N ALA A 8 -10.99 -12.40 3.17
CA ALA A 8 -12.21 -12.76 3.90
C ALA A 8 -11.94 -12.96 5.40
N ALA A 9 -10.87 -13.68 5.76
CA ALA A 9 -10.48 -13.88 7.15
C ALA A 9 -10.17 -12.56 7.87
N TYR A 10 -9.41 -11.65 7.24
CA TYR A 10 -9.14 -10.32 7.81
C TYR A 10 -10.40 -9.47 7.94
N SER A 11 -11.33 -9.58 6.98
CA SER A 11 -12.62 -8.88 7.06
C SER A 11 -13.47 -9.36 8.23
N ALA A 12 -13.50 -10.66 8.50
CA ALA A 12 -14.17 -11.21 9.67
C ALA A 12 -13.55 -10.70 10.99
N LEU A 13 -12.21 -10.67 11.08
CA LEU A 13 -11.50 -10.13 12.25
C LEU A 13 -11.77 -8.63 12.46
N LEU A 14 -11.79 -7.83 11.38
CA LEU A 14 -12.10 -6.40 11.45
C LEU A 14 -13.55 -6.12 11.87
N SER A 15 -14.48 -7.00 11.50
CA SER A 15 -15.87 -6.93 11.97
C SER A 15 -15.99 -7.25 13.46
N ALA A 16 -15.17 -8.17 13.97
CA ALA A 16 -15.15 -8.54 15.39
C ALA A 16 -14.40 -7.51 16.27
N ALA A 17 -13.43 -6.78 15.71
CA ALA A 17 -12.60 -5.81 16.43
C ALA A 17 -13.27 -4.42 16.60
N GLN A 18 -14.57 -4.27 16.42
CA GLN A 18 -15.25 -2.98 16.62
C GLN A 18 -15.19 -2.54 18.10
N PRO A 19 -14.96 -1.24 18.40
CA PRO A 19 -14.94 -0.11 17.46
C PRO A 19 -13.57 0.21 16.82
N GLU A 20 -12.46 -0.29 17.38
CA GLU A 20 -11.11 0.07 16.94
C GLU A 20 -10.53 -0.96 15.97
N LYS A 21 -10.45 -0.59 14.69
CA LYS A 21 -9.86 -1.45 13.65
C LYS A 21 -8.32 -1.39 13.76
N PRO A 22 -7.64 -2.51 14.08
CA PRO A 22 -6.19 -2.53 14.19
C PRO A 22 -5.55 -2.22 12.82
N SER A 23 -4.60 -1.29 12.82
CA SER A 23 -3.87 -0.88 11.62
C SER A 23 -3.08 -2.04 10.99
N SER A 24 -2.70 -3.05 11.78
CA SER A 24 -2.06 -4.29 11.30
C SER A 24 -3.00 -5.16 10.46
N LEU A 25 -4.27 -5.30 10.86
CA LEU A 25 -5.27 -6.08 10.12
C LEU A 25 -5.64 -5.38 8.81
N LEU A 26 -5.84 -4.06 8.86
CA LEU A 26 -6.06 -3.24 7.66
C LEU A 26 -4.86 -3.31 6.70
N SER A 27 -3.64 -3.21 7.23
CA SER A 27 -2.42 -3.35 6.43
C SER A 27 -2.38 -4.70 5.72
N ASN A 28 -2.61 -5.80 6.43
CA ASN A 28 -2.58 -7.13 5.84
C ASN A 28 -3.69 -7.34 4.80
N ARG A 29 -4.90 -6.83 5.05
CA ARG A 29 -6.01 -6.91 4.08
C ARG A 29 -5.73 -6.06 2.84
N ALA A 30 -5.14 -4.88 2.98
CA ALA A 30 -4.69 -4.05 1.86
C ALA A 30 -3.68 -4.80 0.97
N ALA A 31 -2.74 -5.55 1.56
CA ALA A 31 -1.82 -6.40 0.78
C ALA A 31 -2.56 -7.49 -0.03
N CYS A 32 -3.60 -8.10 0.55
CA CYS A 32 -4.43 -9.06 -0.18
C CYS A 32 -5.16 -8.38 -1.35
N TYR A 33 -5.78 -7.22 -1.13
CA TYR A 33 -6.46 -6.48 -2.19
C TYR A 33 -5.52 -6.03 -3.30
N LEU A 34 -4.31 -5.58 -2.96
CA LEU A 34 -3.28 -5.26 -3.94
C LEU A 34 -2.91 -6.46 -4.82
N ALA A 35 -2.76 -7.64 -4.21
CA ALA A 35 -2.50 -8.88 -4.94
C ALA A 35 -3.68 -9.34 -5.81
N LEU A 36 -4.91 -9.00 -5.42
CA LEU A 36 -6.15 -9.27 -6.17
C LEU A 36 -6.47 -8.20 -7.23
N ALA A 37 -5.62 -7.19 -7.40
CA ALA A 37 -5.86 -6.03 -8.25
C ALA A 37 -7.12 -5.21 -7.88
N ASP A 38 -7.61 -5.34 -6.64
CA ASP A 38 -8.66 -4.48 -6.10
C ASP A 38 -8.02 -3.21 -5.50
N TYR A 39 -7.65 -2.30 -6.39
CA TYR A 39 -6.92 -1.08 -6.01
C TYR A 39 -7.76 -0.14 -5.15
N ALA A 40 -9.08 -0.07 -5.39
CA ALA A 40 -9.97 0.77 -4.62
C ALA A 40 -10.09 0.30 -3.16
N ALA A 41 -10.24 -1.01 -2.93
CA ALA A 41 -10.28 -1.56 -1.58
C ALA A 41 -8.92 -1.45 -0.87
N CYS A 42 -7.82 -1.63 -1.61
CA CYS A 42 -6.46 -1.42 -1.09
C CYS A 42 -6.26 0.02 -0.62
N GLU A 43 -6.64 1.02 -1.43
CA GLU A 43 -6.52 2.43 -1.06
C GLU A 43 -7.33 2.77 0.19
N ALA A 44 -8.57 2.28 0.28
CA ALA A 44 -9.44 2.51 1.44
C ALA A 44 -8.86 1.92 2.74
N ASP A 45 -8.31 0.71 2.69
CA ASP A 45 -7.67 0.09 3.86
C ASP A 45 -6.37 0.81 4.25
N CYS A 46 -5.60 1.28 3.28
CA CYS A 46 -4.41 2.09 3.53
C CYS A 46 -4.76 3.43 4.18
N ASP A 47 -5.80 4.12 3.70
CA ASP A 47 -6.26 5.39 4.25
C ASP A 47 -6.73 5.25 5.70
N ALA A 48 -7.55 4.23 5.96
CA ALA A 48 -8.03 3.92 7.30
C ALA A 48 -6.87 3.62 8.27
N ALA A 49 -5.87 2.86 7.82
CA ALA A 49 -4.73 2.50 8.66
C ALA A 49 -3.74 3.67 8.87
N LEU A 50 -3.56 4.55 7.88
CA LEU A 50 -2.70 5.74 7.99
C LEU A 50 -3.27 6.81 8.93
N GLY A 51 -4.59 6.80 9.15
CA GLY A 51 -5.28 7.64 10.13
C GLY A 51 -5.03 7.26 11.60
N SER A 52 -4.44 6.09 11.86
CA SER A 52 -4.07 5.67 13.22
C SER A 52 -2.81 6.40 13.69
N SER A 53 -2.89 7.09 14.83
CA SER A 53 -1.77 7.82 15.46
C SER A 53 -0.70 6.89 16.05
N GLU A 54 -1.03 5.63 16.33
CA GLU A 54 -0.13 4.66 16.96
C GLU A 54 0.75 3.90 15.96
N LEU A 55 0.60 4.16 14.66
CA LEU A 55 1.29 3.40 13.63
C LEU A 55 2.79 3.79 13.56
N PRO A 56 3.73 2.86 13.81
CA PRO A 56 5.16 3.15 13.74
C PRO A 56 5.59 3.52 12.31
N ALA A 57 6.71 4.27 12.19
CA ALA A 57 7.24 4.75 10.92
C ALA A 57 7.34 3.65 9.84
N ARG A 58 7.88 2.48 10.20
CA ARG A 58 7.97 1.32 9.30
C ARG A 58 6.60 0.84 8.79
N GLY A 59 5.59 0.84 9.64
CA GLY A 59 4.21 0.50 9.26
C GLY A 59 3.60 1.53 8.33
N ARG A 60 3.83 2.82 8.61
CA ARG A 60 3.40 3.94 7.76
C ARG A 60 4.02 3.86 6.37
N ILE A 61 5.33 3.61 6.27
CA ILE A 61 6.03 3.43 4.99
C ILE A 61 5.39 2.29 4.19
N LYS A 62 5.17 1.11 4.78
CA LYS A 62 4.55 -0.02 4.07
C LYS A 62 3.16 0.29 3.51
N LEU A 63 2.34 1.04 4.26
CA LEU A 63 1.02 1.44 3.78
C LEU A 63 1.10 2.46 2.64
N LEU A 64 1.97 3.47 2.77
CA LEU A 64 2.20 4.46 1.71
C LEU A 64 2.67 3.79 0.41
N LEU A 65 3.61 2.84 0.50
CA LEU A 65 4.10 2.13 -0.68
C LEU A 65 3.04 1.21 -1.31
N ARG A 66 2.17 0.58 -0.51
CA ARG A 66 1.03 -0.19 -1.04
C ARG A 66 0.00 0.70 -1.73
N ARG A 67 -0.31 1.85 -1.14
CA ARG A 67 -1.23 2.84 -1.72
C ARG A 67 -0.65 3.44 -3.00
N CYS A 68 0.65 3.73 -3.02
CA CYS A 68 1.41 4.13 -4.20
C CYS A 68 1.25 3.12 -5.34
N GLU A 69 1.51 1.84 -5.07
CA GLU A 69 1.41 0.78 -6.07
C GLU A 69 -0.03 0.58 -6.57
N ALA A 70 -1.02 0.66 -5.67
CA ALA A 70 -2.43 0.60 -6.05
C ALA A 70 -2.82 1.74 -6.98
N ARG A 71 -2.44 2.98 -6.65
CA ARG A 71 -2.73 4.18 -7.45
C ARG A 71 -2.06 4.12 -8.82
N ARG A 72 -0.79 3.72 -8.83
CA ARG A 72 -0.01 3.50 -10.05
C ARG A 72 -0.72 2.50 -10.98
N ARG A 73 -1.12 1.34 -10.44
CA ARG A 73 -1.78 0.28 -11.23
C ARG A 73 -3.27 0.49 -11.49
N SER A 74 -3.90 1.47 -10.84
CA SER A 74 -5.35 1.72 -10.98
C SER A 74 -5.76 2.21 -12.38
N GLY A 75 -4.82 2.70 -13.20
CA GLY A 75 -5.10 3.21 -14.55
C GLY A 75 -6.01 4.44 -14.59
N ARG A 76 -6.33 5.03 -13.43
CA ARG A 76 -7.17 6.22 -13.31
C ARG A 76 -6.37 7.47 -13.64
N ALA A 77 -6.96 8.37 -14.43
CA ALA A 77 -6.33 9.64 -14.80
C ALA A 77 -5.96 10.45 -13.54
N GLY A 78 -4.72 10.94 -13.48
CA GLY A 78 -4.22 11.72 -12.33
C GLY A 78 -3.72 10.90 -11.14
N CYS A 79 -3.92 9.57 -11.10
CA CYS A 79 -3.44 8.75 -9.99
C CYS A 79 -1.91 8.62 -9.90
N PHE A 80 -1.19 8.86 -11.00
CA PHE A 80 0.27 8.91 -11.00
C PHE A 80 0.81 10.00 -10.05
N HIS A 81 0.19 11.19 -10.04
CA HIS A 81 0.58 12.26 -9.13
C HIS A 81 0.42 11.85 -7.66
N PHE A 82 -0.72 11.25 -7.32
CA PHE A 82 -0.98 10.74 -5.97
C PHE A 82 -0.02 9.60 -5.57
N ALA A 83 0.44 8.79 -6.52
CA ALA A 83 1.46 7.77 -6.27
C ALA A 83 2.83 8.41 -5.96
N CYS A 84 3.23 9.46 -6.69
CA CYS A 84 4.43 10.23 -6.39
C CYS A 84 4.37 10.89 -5.00
N GLU A 85 3.21 11.43 -4.60
CA GLU A 85 3.01 12.00 -3.26
C GLU A 85 3.18 10.94 -2.16
N ASP A 86 2.65 9.73 -2.38
CA ASP A 86 2.82 8.62 -1.44
C ASP A 86 4.29 8.22 -1.27
N LEU A 87 5.03 8.14 -2.39
CA LEU A 87 6.45 7.86 -2.37
C LEU A 87 7.23 8.97 -1.64
N ALA A 88 6.91 10.24 -1.90
CA ALA A 88 7.54 11.37 -1.23
C ALA A 88 7.28 11.35 0.29
N ALA A 89 6.05 11.05 0.69
CA ALA A 89 5.69 10.90 2.10
C ALA A 89 6.44 9.72 2.76
N ALA A 90 6.65 8.62 2.04
CA ALA A 90 7.43 7.48 2.53
C ALA A 90 8.91 7.85 2.73
N LYS A 91 9.49 8.63 1.79
CA LYS A 91 10.88 9.12 1.86
C LYS A 91 11.12 10.07 3.03
N ALA A 92 10.08 10.81 3.46
CA ALA A 92 10.17 11.75 4.57
C ALA A 92 10.17 11.09 5.97
N LEU A 93 9.83 9.81 6.07
CA LEU A 93 9.80 9.07 7.34
C LEU A 93 11.16 8.46 7.68
N PRO A 94 11.46 8.20 8.97
CA PRO A 94 12.68 7.47 9.36
C PRO A 94 12.76 6.09 8.70
N GLN A 95 13.89 5.82 8.04
CA GLN A 95 14.11 4.61 7.24
C GLN A 95 15.15 3.69 7.91
N ASP A 96 14.86 2.39 7.94
CA ASP A 96 15.83 1.31 8.10
C ASP A 96 16.24 0.76 6.73
N GLU A 97 17.29 -0.06 6.68
CA GLU A 97 17.82 -0.69 5.45
C GLU A 97 16.72 -1.38 4.62
N ALA A 98 15.79 -2.08 5.28
CA ALA A 98 14.70 -2.78 4.62
C ALA A 98 13.69 -1.80 3.99
N THR A 99 13.33 -0.71 4.69
CA THR A 99 12.42 0.31 4.16
C THR A 99 13.06 1.14 3.06
N THR A 100 14.36 1.41 3.13
CA THR A 100 15.11 2.08 2.05
C THR A 100 15.05 1.26 0.78
N ALA A 101 15.25 -0.06 0.86
CA ALA A 101 15.13 -0.96 -0.28
C ALA A 101 13.70 -0.98 -0.87
N MET A 102 12.67 -0.98 -0.02
CA MET A 102 11.27 -0.92 -0.47
C MET A 102 10.96 0.40 -1.20
N ILE A 103 11.42 1.53 -0.66
CA ILE A 103 11.25 2.86 -1.25
C ILE A 103 11.97 2.93 -2.60
N ALA A 104 13.21 2.47 -2.68
CA ALA A 104 13.98 2.45 -3.91
C ALA A 104 13.31 1.60 -5.00
N ALA A 105 12.74 0.44 -4.63
CA ALA A 105 12.00 -0.40 -5.56
C ALA A 105 10.73 0.30 -6.10
N ALA A 106 9.98 0.98 -5.23
CA ALA A 106 8.80 1.74 -5.65
C ALA A 106 9.16 2.94 -6.54
N GLU A 107 10.27 3.63 -6.23
CA GLU A 107 10.80 4.73 -7.05
C GLU A 107 11.22 4.27 -8.45
N ALA A 108 11.90 3.13 -8.55
CA ALA A 108 12.25 2.53 -9.84
C ALA A 108 11.01 2.22 -10.68
N GLN A 109 9.98 1.61 -10.07
CA GLN A 109 8.72 1.28 -10.76
C GLN A 109 7.98 2.51 -11.29
N LEU A 110 7.93 3.61 -10.53
CA LEU A 110 7.31 4.86 -10.99
C LEU A 110 8.12 5.53 -12.12
N ASN A 111 9.44 5.49 -12.02
CA ASN A 111 10.31 6.05 -13.07
C ASN A 111 10.21 5.25 -14.37
N ASP A 112 10.18 3.92 -14.30
CA ASP A 112 10.01 3.04 -15.46
C ASP A 112 8.69 3.35 -16.19
N GLU A 113 7.59 3.50 -15.45
CA GLU A 113 6.29 3.83 -16.02
C GLU A 113 6.27 5.23 -16.66
N MET A 114 6.90 6.22 -16.02
CA MET A 114 7.04 7.56 -16.59
C MET A 114 7.87 7.56 -17.88
N MET A 115 8.86 6.69 -17.98
CA MET A 115 9.72 6.51 -19.16
C MET A 115 9.14 5.53 -20.20
N GLY A 116 7.97 4.93 -19.94
CA GLY A 116 7.33 3.96 -20.83
C GLY A 116 8.08 2.62 -20.93
N VAL A 117 8.92 2.29 -19.95
CA VAL A 117 9.62 1.01 -19.87
C VAL A 117 8.63 -0.04 -19.35
N PRO A 118 8.36 -1.14 -20.09
CA PRO A 118 7.44 -2.16 -19.63
C PRO A 118 8.00 -2.83 -18.36
N PRO A 119 7.18 -3.08 -17.32
CA PRO A 119 7.65 -3.69 -16.09
C PRO A 119 8.20 -5.09 -16.39
N ALA A 120 9.40 -5.38 -15.89
CA ALA A 120 9.99 -6.71 -15.97
C ALA A 120 9.08 -7.72 -15.22
N THR A 121 8.33 -8.50 -15.96
CA THR A 121 7.53 -9.62 -15.44
C THR A 121 8.46 -10.61 -14.74
N THR A 122 8.31 -10.76 -13.42
CA THR A 122 8.88 -11.85 -12.64
C THR A 122 7.79 -12.85 -12.29
#